data_AF-R7M3E2-F1
#
_entry.id   AF-R7M3E2-F1
#
_cell.length_a   1.000
_cell.length_b   1.000
_cell.length_c   1.000
_cell.angle_alpha   90.00
_cell.angle_beta   90.00
_cell.angle_gamma   90.00
#
_symmetry.space_group_name_H-M   'P 1'
#
loop_
_entity.id
_entity.type
_entity.pdbx_description
1 polymer ?
#
loop_
_entity_poly.entity_id
_entity_poly.type
_entity_poly.pdbx_seq_one_letter_code
_entity_poly.pdbx_strand_id
1 'polypeptide(L)' 'MTVADLNGYLANQCYNSSDVKIHPIKQVTRVPEDFFLNQDGSISILFQTDELGTLLDGPVYIRLSQPDLRDLNTRNPRA' A
#
# COMPACT_ATOMS: atom_id res chain seq x y z
N MET A 1 11.57 2.21 -2.20
CA MET A 1 10.18 2.68 -2.13
C MET A 1 10.15 3.97 -1.35
N THR A 2 9.50 4.98 -1.88
CA THR A 2 9.35 6.30 -1.28
C THR A 2 7.91 6.55 -0.85
N VAL A 3 7.69 7.61 -0.05
CA VAL A 3 6.35 8.10 0.28
C VAL A 3 5.56 8.50 -0.98
N ALA A 4 6.23 9.04 -1.99
CA ALA A 4 5.60 9.41 -3.26
C ALA A 4 5.09 8.17 -4.02
N ASP A 5 5.87 7.08 -4.03
CA ASP A 5 5.43 5.81 -4.63
C ASP A 5 4.14 5.30 -3.98
N LEU A 6 4.12 5.28 -2.64
CA LEU A 6 2.96 4.82 -1.87
C LEU A 6 1.71 5.65 -2.14
N ASN A 7 1.82 6.99 -2.11
CA ASN A 7 0.69 7.86 -2.41
C ASN A 7 0.17 7.67 -3.86
N GLY A 8 1.06 7.36 -4.82
CA GLY A 8 0.68 7.02 -6.19
C GLY A 8 -0.11 5.70 -6.29
N TYR A 9 0.30 4.67 -5.54
CA TYR A 9 -0.44 3.40 -5.47
C TYR A 9 -1.77 3.57 -4.76
N LEU A 10 -1.79 4.26 -3.62
CA LEU A 10 -2.98 4.50 -2.81
C LEU A 10 -4.11 5.22 -3.56
N ALA A 11 -3.77 6.07 -4.53
CA ALA A 11 -4.75 6.72 -5.41
C ALA A 11 -5.56 5.72 -6.26
N ASN A 12 -5.00 4.54 -6.53
CA ASN A 12 -5.56 3.57 -7.48
C ASN A 12 -5.91 2.22 -6.86
N GLN A 13 -5.28 1.84 -5.74
CA GLN A 13 -5.31 0.47 -5.23
C GLN A 13 -5.18 0.43 -3.69
N CYS A 14 -6.20 0.92 -2.98
CA CYS A 14 -6.33 0.81 -1.53
C CYS A 14 -7.54 -0.06 -1.17
N TYR A 15 -7.37 -0.99 -0.23
CA TYR A 15 -8.38 -1.97 0.16
C TYR A 15 -8.50 -2.07 1.68
N ASN A 16 -9.70 -2.33 2.19
CA ASN A 16 -9.89 -2.68 3.60
C ASN A 16 -9.67 -4.19 3.84
N SER A 17 -9.77 -4.64 5.08
CA SER A 17 -9.60 -6.05 5.47
C SER A 17 -10.60 -7.04 4.83
N SER A 18 -11.66 -6.56 4.18
CA SER A 18 -12.64 -7.37 3.45
C SER A 18 -12.42 -7.33 1.93
N ASP A 19 -11.22 -6.93 1.49
CA ASP A 19 -10.83 -6.76 0.09
C ASP A 19 -11.72 -5.75 -0.69
N VAL A 20 -12.44 -4.88 0.02
CA VAL A 20 -13.25 -3.83 -0.60
C VAL A 20 -12.35 -2.64 -0.92
N LYS A 21 -12.38 -2.20 -2.17
CA LYS A 21 -11.64 -1.02 -2.61
C LYS A 21 -12.19 0.24 -1.95
N ILE A 22 -11.31 1.03 -1.36
CA ILE A 22 -11.64 2.32 -0.73
C ILE A 22 -10.82 3.44 -1.34
N HIS A 23 -11.26 4.68 -1.11
CA HIS A 23 -10.50 5.87 -1.48
C HIS A 23 -9.92 6.49 -0.22
N PRO A 24 -8.58 6.57 -0.09
CA PRO A 24 -7.94 7.26 1.02
C PRO A 24 -8.40 8.72 1.09
N ILE A 25 -8.71 9.20 2.30
CA ILE A 25 -9.00 10.61 2.58
C ILE A 25 -7.76 11.38 3.05
N LYS A 26 -6.70 10.66 3.44
CA LYS A 26 -5.40 11.20 3.87
C LYS A 26 -4.29 10.62 3.01
N GLN A 27 -3.18 11.34 2.94
CA GLN A 27 -1.93 10.85 2.32
C GLN A 27 -1.04 10.20 3.37
N VAL A 28 -0.26 9.20 2.96
CA VAL A 28 0.81 8.67 3.81
C VAL A 28 1.91 9.70 3.97
N THR A 29 2.48 9.76 5.17
CA THR A 29 3.61 10.64 5.50
C THR A 29 4.90 9.88 5.78
N ARG A 30 4.82 8.54 5.87
CA ARG A 30 5.94 7.63 6.09
C ARG A 30 5.79 6.37 5.23
N VAL A 31 6.88 5.61 5.14
CA VAL A 31 6.84 4.25 4.60
C VAL A 31 6.51 3.29 5.75
N PRO A 32 5.40 2.51 5.69
CA PRO A 32 5.08 1.52 6.71
C PRO A 32 6.10 0.38 6.71
N GLU A 33 6.35 -0.18 7.89
CA GLU A 33 7.21 -1.36 8.06
C GLU A 33 6.40 -2.66 8.13
N ASP A 34 5.08 -2.57 8.33
CA ASP A 34 4.18 -3.71 8.41
C ASP A 34 3.78 -4.18 6.99
N PHE A 35 4.19 -5.41 6.63
CA PHE A 35 3.81 -6.03 5.36
C PHE A 35 3.64 -7.55 5.49
N PHE A 36 2.90 -8.15 4.55
CA PHE A 36 2.83 -9.59 4.37
C PHE A 36 3.19 -10.01 2.95
N LEU A 37 3.85 -11.16 2.85
CA LEU A 37 4.14 -11.83 1.59
C LEU A 37 2.97 -12.78 1.27
N ASN A 38 2.35 -12.58 0.12
CA ASN A 38 1.28 -13.45 -0.36
C ASN A 38 1.88 -14.66 -1.09
N GLN A 39 1.11 -15.76 -1.17
CA GLN A 39 1.54 -17.00 -1.85
C GLN A 39 1.77 -16.82 -3.35
N ASP A 40 1.11 -15.84 -3.98
CA ASP A 40 1.31 -15.46 -5.39
C ASP A 40 2.57 -14.59 -5.62
N GLY A 41 3.33 -14.31 -4.56
CA GLY A 41 4.52 -13.48 -4.58
C GLY A 41 4.24 -11.97 -4.64
N SER A 42 2.98 -11.55 -4.47
CA SER A 42 2.66 -10.14 -4.21
C SER A 42 3.01 -9.76 -2.76
N ILE A 43 3.24 -8.46 -2.53
CA ILE A 43 3.43 -7.90 -1.19
C ILE A 43 2.22 -7.05 -0.86
N SER A 44 1.61 -7.29 0.29
CA SER A 44 0.61 -6.38 0.83
C SER A 44 1.23 -5.53 1.94
N ILE A 45 1.09 -4.21 1.83
CA ILE A 45 1.60 -3.25 2.82
C ILE A 45 0.41 -2.77 3.63
N LEU A 46 0.47 -2.91 4.95
CA LEU A 46 -0.61 -2.50 5.84
C LEU A 46 -0.41 -1.08 6.34
N PHE A 47 -1.53 -0.41 6.57
CA PHE A 47 -1.62 0.89 7.22
C PHE A 47 -2.45 0.78 8.47
N GLN A 48 -2.08 1.57 9.47
CA GLN A 48 -2.78 1.58 10.75
C GLN A 48 -4.18 2.18 10.58
N THR A 49 -5.11 1.82 11.47
CA THR A 49 -6.46 2.38 11.46
C THR A 49 -6.42 3.90 11.56
N ASP A 50 -7.29 4.59 10.82
CA ASP A 50 -7.35 6.07 10.71
C ASP A 50 -6.10 6.73 10.09
N GLU A 51 -5.09 5.97 9.63
CA GLU A 51 -3.92 6.53 8.94
C GLU A 51 -4.33 7.08 7.56
N LEU A 52 -5.24 6.39 6.87
CA LEU A 52 -5.65 6.71 5.49
C LEU A 52 -7.15 6.92 5.28
N GLY A 53 -7.96 6.31 6.14
CA GLY A 53 -9.41 6.29 6.07
C GLY A 53 -10.05 6.82 7.33
N THR A 54 -11.29 6.42 7.55
CA THR A 54 -12.00 6.60 8.82
C THR A 54 -11.79 5.37 9.71
N LEU A 55 -12.12 5.47 10.99
CA LEU A 55 -12.14 4.31 11.91
C LEU A 55 -13.02 3.15 11.41
N LEU A 56 -14.07 3.44 10.64
CA LEU A 56 -15.01 2.43 10.12
C LEU A 56 -14.40 1.56 9.03
N ASP A 57 -13.36 2.04 8.35
CA ASP A 57 -12.67 1.29 7.31
C ASP A 57 -11.73 0.21 7.88
N GLY A 58 -11.45 0.27 9.18
CA GLY A 58 -10.54 -0.65 9.86
C GLY A 58 -9.08 -0.51 9.36
N PRO A 59 -8.27 -1.57 9.49
CA PRO A 59 -6.96 -1.65 8.84
C PRO A 59 -7.11 -1.72 7.32
N VAL A 60 -6.24 -1.02 6.61
CA VAL A 60 -6.28 -0.94 5.15
C VAL A 60 -4.92 -1.33 4.59
N TYR A 61 -4.87 -1.77 3.34
CA TYR A 61 -3.65 -2.19 2.69
C TYR A 61 -3.62 -1.83 1.20
N ILE A 62 -2.41 -1.79 0.64
CA ILE A 62 -2.19 -1.86 -0.81
C ILE A 62 -1.55 -3.20 -1.15
N ARG A 63 -1.85 -3.76 -2.33
CA ARG A 63 -1.23 -5.01 -2.80
C ARG A 63 -0.39 -4.74 -4.04
N LEU A 64 0.92 -4.83 -3.87
CA LEU A 64 1.89 -4.71 -4.94
C LEU A 64 2.10 -6.06 -5.60
N SER A 65 1.65 -6.18 -6.85
CA SER A 65 1.89 -7.37 -7.68
C SER A 65 3.37 -7.51 -8.07
N GLN A 66 3.77 -8.67 -8.59
CA GLN A 66 5.14 -8.85 -9.08
C GLN A 66 5.55 -7.81 -10.15
N PRO A 67 4.69 -7.45 -11.13
CA PRO A 67 4.95 -6.32 -12.02
C PRO A 67 5.16 -4.99 -11.28
N ASP A 68 4.29 -4.64 -10.33
CA ASP A 68 4.42 -3.40 -9.57
C ASP A 68 5.77 -3.32 -8.83
N LEU A 69 6.20 -4.45 -8.25
CA LEU A 69 7.48 -4.56 -7.56
C LEU A 69 8.68 -4.41 -8.52
N ARG A 70 8.59 -4.95 -9.74
CA ARG A 70 9.63 -4.77 -10.76
C ARG A 70 9.76 -3.30 -11.18
N ASP A 71 8.63 -2.64 -11.42
CA ASP A 71 8.59 -1.23 -11.79
C ASP A 71 9.08 -0.35 -10.64
N LEU A 72 8.69 -0.68 -9.40
CA LEU A 72 9.15 0.01 -8.20
C LEU A 72 10.67 -0.10 -8.02
N ASN A 73 11.24 -1.29 -8.18
CA ASN A 73 12.68 -1.52 -8.10
C ASN A 73 13.44 -0.82 -9.22
N THR A 74 12.87 -0.73 -10.42
CA THR A 74 13.46 0.00 -11.54
C THR A 74 13.54 1.51 -11.26
N ARG A 75 12.47 2.07 -10.66
CA ARG A 75 12.42 3.49 -10.26
C ARG A 75 13.27 3.78 -9.02
N ASN A 76 13.53 2.78 -8.18
CA ASN A 76 14.28 2.87 -6.94
C ASN A 76 15.43 1.86 -6.94
N PRO A 77 16.44 1.99 -7.83
CA PRO A 77 17.56 1.07 -7.85
C PRO A 77 18.29 1.13 -6.50
N ARG A 78 18.66 -0.04 -5.96
CA ARG A 78 19.56 -0.09 -4.81
C ARG A 78 20.92 0.47 -5.27
N ALA A 79 21.38 1.52 -4.60
CA ALA A 79 22.73 2.06 -4.75
C ALA A 79 23.79 1.02 -4.35
#